data_AF-A0A6P1YLN3-F1
#
_entry.id   AF-A0A6P1YLN3-F1
#
_cell.length_a   1.000
_cell.length_b   1.000
_cell.length_c   1.000
_cell.angle_alpha   90.00
_cell.angle_beta   90.00
_cell.angle_gamma   90.00
#
_symmetry.space_group_name_H-M   'P 1'
#
loop_
_entity.id
_entity.type
_entity.pdbx_description
1 polymer ?
#
loop_
_entity_poly.entity_id
_entity_poly.type
_entity_poly.pdbx_seq_one_letter_code
_entity_poly.pdbx_strand_id
1 'polypeptide(L)'
;MPAAPLSEPGFDATIVVRRLLREARTGALATLDADGAPYASLVQVATLNDGSPLLLLSGLARHTRNLARDARVSLLVDEQRHGDELQGARASVRGHIERVADAGTARRRFLARHPDAEGFAGFSDFAFYRLVPDSAHLVAGFGRITDVEGPALLTDLTDAGELLASEEGAVEHMNADHADAIQLYAMQLLGAGPGAWRMIGLDPEGCDLMAGLDVRRLPFPQRVTTARGMRETLVELANRARGATVDSPQ
;
A
#
# COMPACT_ATOMS: atom_id res chain seq x y z
N MET A 1 -33.40 5.96 15.84
CA MET A 1 -32.04 6.20 15.29
C MET A 1 -31.08 5.41 16.15
N PRO A 2 -30.35 4.40 15.64
CA PRO A 2 -29.30 3.79 16.44
C PRO A 2 -28.18 4.80 16.62
N ALA A 3 -27.61 4.87 17.83
CA ALA A 3 -26.55 5.79 18.19
C ALA A 3 -25.29 5.54 17.33
N ALA A 4 -24.60 6.61 16.94
CA ALA A 4 -23.28 6.50 16.32
C ALA A 4 -22.36 5.71 17.26
N PRO A 5 -21.56 4.75 16.76
CA PRO A 5 -20.60 4.06 17.61
C PRO A 5 -19.61 5.08 18.15
N LEU A 6 -19.45 5.07 19.48
CA LEU A 6 -18.43 5.84 20.17
C LEU A 6 -17.07 5.39 19.63
N SER A 7 -16.39 6.29 18.93
CA SER A 7 -15.00 6.11 18.50
C SER A 7 -14.12 5.93 19.74
N GLU A 8 -13.64 4.72 19.97
CA GLU A 8 -12.65 4.41 21.01
C GLU A 8 -11.34 5.18 20.73
N PRO A 9 -10.66 5.69 21.76
CA PRO A 9 -9.35 6.30 21.58
C PRO A 9 -8.37 5.26 21.01
N GLY A 10 -7.88 5.52 19.79
CA GLY A 10 -6.84 4.71 19.14
C GLY A 10 -7.26 3.92 17.89
N PHE A 11 -8.55 3.82 17.56
CA PHE A 11 -8.99 3.26 16.28
C PHE A 11 -9.28 4.37 15.27
N ASP A 12 -8.49 4.43 14.20
CA ASP A 12 -8.73 5.30 13.06
C ASP A 12 -8.91 4.43 11.80
N ALA A 13 -10.12 4.42 11.28
CA ALA A 13 -10.47 3.65 10.09
C ALA A 13 -9.65 4.06 8.86
N THR A 14 -9.32 5.33 8.74
CA THR A 14 -8.49 5.86 7.65
C THR A 14 -7.10 5.24 7.70
N ILE A 15 -6.49 5.19 8.88
CA ILE A 15 -5.17 4.58 9.08
C ILE A 15 -5.22 3.09 8.74
N VAL A 16 -6.28 2.38 9.15
CA VAL A 16 -6.43 0.94 8.85
C VAL A 16 -6.58 0.71 7.35
N VAL A 17 -7.45 1.45 6.65
CA VAL A 17 -7.61 1.28 5.19
C VAL A 17 -6.32 1.62 4.44
N ARG A 18 -5.66 2.72 4.80
CA ARG A 18 -4.36 3.08 4.22
C ARG A 18 -3.33 1.98 4.42
N ARG A 19 -3.24 1.41 5.63
CA ARG A 19 -2.34 0.27 5.92
C ARG A 19 -2.68 -0.92 5.03
N LEU A 20 -3.95 -1.34 4.95
CA LEU A 20 -4.39 -2.45 4.10
C LEU A 20 -3.99 -2.24 2.64
N LEU A 21 -4.18 -1.04 2.09
CA LEU A 21 -3.76 -0.69 0.74
C LEU A 21 -2.24 -0.73 0.57
N ARG A 22 -1.48 -0.20 1.53
CA ARG A 22 -0.01 -0.20 1.53
C ARG A 22 0.56 -1.60 1.67
N GLU A 23 -0.11 -2.52 2.35
CA GLU A 23 0.39 -3.88 2.59
C GLU A 23 -0.13 -4.91 1.56
N ALA A 24 -1.25 -4.63 0.89
CA ALA A 24 -1.83 -5.54 -0.09
C ALA A 24 -0.87 -5.83 -1.26
N ARG A 25 -0.66 -7.13 -1.53
CA ARG A 25 0.02 -7.62 -2.73
C ARG A 25 -0.96 -8.07 -3.81
N THR A 26 -2.15 -8.48 -3.40
CA THR A 26 -3.21 -8.93 -4.29
C THR A 26 -4.55 -8.38 -3.82
N GLY A 27 -5.52 -8.35 -4.72
CA GLY A 27 -6.90 -8.00 -4.39
C GLY A 27 -7.88 -8.57 -5.40
N ALA A 28 -9.15 -8.56 -5.05
CA ALA A 28 -10.23 -8.90 -5.98
C ALA A 28 -10.77 -7.61 -6.61
N LEU A 29 -10.53 -7.44 -7.91
CA LEU A 29 -11.03 -6.33 -8.70
C LEU A 29 -12.38 -6.69 -9.32
N ALA A 30 -13.43 -5.99 -8.91
CA ALA A 30 -14.75 -6.04 -9.54
C ALA A 30 -14.87 -4.97 -10.63
N THR A 31 -15.30 -5.40 -11.81
CA THR A 31 -15.59 -4.59 -13.01
C THR A 31 -16.98 -4.94 -13.55
N LEU A 32 -17.45 -4.24 -14.57
CA LEU A 32 -18.73 -4.51 -15.22
C LEU A 32 -18.51 -5.12 -16.61
N ASP A 33 -19.06 -6.30 -16.85
CA ASP A 33 -19.13 -6.89 -18.19
C ASP A 33 -20.05 -6.03 -19.11
N ALA A 34 -20.03 -6.31 -20.41
CA ALA A 34 -20.72 -5.50 -21.42
C ALA A 34 -22.25 -5.45 -21.25
N ASP A 35 -22.84 -6.43 -20.58
CA ASP A 35 -24.25 -6.51 -20.22
C ASP A 35 -24.57 -5.88 -18.85
N GLY A 36 -23.56 -5.33 -18.17
CA GLY A 36 -23.66 -4.75 -16.84
C GLY A 36 -23.52 -5.76 -15.69
N ALA A 37 -23.25 -7.04 -15.97
CA ALA A 37 -23.03 -8.03 -14.92
C ALA A 37 -21.70 -7.76 -14.18
N PRO A 38 -21.64 -7.95 -12.85
CA PRO A 38 -20.38 -7.80 -12.11
C PRO A 38 -19.43 -8.95 -12.44
N TYR A 39 -18.18 -8.60 -12.76
CA TYR A 39 -17.10 -9.55 -13.01
C TYR A 39 -15.95 -9.30 -12.03
N ALA A 40 -15.64 -10.30 -11.21
CA ALA A 40 -14.52 -10.28 -10.27
C ALA A 40 -13.29 -10.99 -10.86
N SER A 41 -12.11 -10.40 -10.68
CA SER A 41 -10.83 -10.99 -11.06
C SER A 41 -9.76 -10.74 -10.02
N LEU A 42 -8.86 -11.71 -9.83
CA LEU A 42 -7.69 -11.55 -9.00
C LEU A 42 -6.66 -10.67 -9.72
N VAL A 43 -6.15 -9.64 -9.03
CA VAL A 43 -5.12 -8.74 -9.55
C VAL A 43 -3.97 -8.61 -8.56
N GLN A 44 -2.77 -8.37 -9.08
CA GLN A 44 -1.64 -7.89 -8.29
C GLN A 44 -1.84 -6.39 -7.98
N VAL A 45 -1.52 -6.01 -6.76
CA VAL A 45 -1.69 -4.65 -6.23
C VAL A 45 -0.36 -4.12 -5.74
N ALA A 46 -0.02 -2.89 -6.11
CA ALA A 46 1.01 -2.07 -5.49
C ALA A 46 0.42 -0.69 -5.17
N THR A 47 1.23 0.28 -4.78
CA THR A 47 0.78 1.66 -4.55
C THR A 47 1.71 2.68 -5.20
N LEU A 48 1.14 3.79 -5.67
CA LEU A 48 1.90 5.01 -6.00
C LEU A 48 2.34 5.73 -4.71
N ASN A 49 3.11 6.81 -4.84
CA ASN A 49 3.62 7.56 -3.68
C ASN A 49 2.48 8.11 -2.80
N ASP A 50 1.36 8.54 -3.40
CA ASP A 50 0.15 9.00 -2.70
C ASP A 50 -0.67 7.86 -2.08
N GLY A 51 -0.33 6.59 -2.32
CA GLY A 51 -1.08 5.44 -1.81
C GLY A 51 -2.19 4.97 -2.73
N SER A 52 -2.41 5.62 -3.88
CA SER A 52 -3.34 5.15 -4.89
C SER A 52 -2.99 3.70 -5.30
N PRO A 53 -3.97 2.77 -5.28
CA PRO A 53 -3.74 1.40 -5.73
C PRO A 53 -3.26 1.38 -7.18
N LEU A 54 -2.15 0.70 -7.42
CA LEU A 54 -1.48 0.57 -8.70
C LEU A 54 -1.60 -0.84 -9.22
N LEU A 55 -2.07 -0.98 -10.46
CA LEU A 55 -2.30 -2.24 -11.14
C LEU A 55 -1.50 -2.27 -12.46
N LEU A 56 -1.05 -3.46 -12.84
CA LEU A 56 -0.46 -3.75 -14.15
C LEU A 56 -1.37 -4.74 -14.88
N LEU A 57 -2.07 -4.26 -15.91
CA LEU A 57 -3.14 -5.04 -16.56
C LEU A 57 -2.82 -5.26 -18.04
N SER A 58 -3.05 -6.49 -18.53
CA SER A 58 -2.99 -6.82 -19.96
C SER A 58 -4.25 -6.34 -20.68
N GLY A 59 -4.11 -5.74 -21.86
CA GLY A 59 -5.18 -5.38 -22.78
C GLY A 59 -5.99 -6.58 -23.29
N LEU A 60 -5.43 -7.80 -23.17
CA LEU A 60 -6.11 -9.04 -23.52
C LEU A 60 -6.99 -9.57 -22.38
N ALA A 61 -6.87 -9.04 -21.16
CA ALA A 61 -7.68 -9.48 -20.04
C ALA A 61 -9.14 -8.99 -20.15
N ARG A 62 -10.08 -9.78 -19.60
CA ARG A 62 -11.50 -9.42 -19.56
C ARG A 62 -11.73 -8.12 -18.78
N HIS A 63 -11.15 -8.01 -17.58
CA HIS A 63 -11.27 -6.79 -16.79
C HIS A 63 -10.79 -5.55 -17.56
N THR A 64 -9.74 -5.64 -18.36
CA THR A 64 -9.23 -4.47 -19.12
C THR A 64 -10.19 -4.05 -20.23
N ARG A 65 -10.82 -5.02 -20.91
CA ARG A 65 -11.90 -4.73 -21.87
C ARG A 65 -13.13 -4.12 -21.20
N ASN A 66 -13.42 -4.52 -19.97
CA ASN A 66 -14.51 -3.95 -19.18
C ASN A 66 -14.20 -2.49 -18.83
N LEU A 67 -12.99 -2.23 -18.33
CA LEU A 67 -12.49 -0.89 -17.97
C LEU A 67 -12.47 0.09 -19.16
N ALA A 68 -12.23 -0.41 -20.37
CA ALA A 68 -12.28 0.42 -21.57
C ALA A 68 -13.69 0.94 -21.90
N ARG A 69 -14.74 0.30 -21.37
CA ARG A 69 -16.15 0.72 -21.54
C ARG A 69 -16.66 1.48 -20.33
N ASP A 70 -16.32 1.01 -19.14
CA ASP A 70 -16.74 1.59 -17.88
C ASP A 70 -15.59 1.52 -16.87
N ALA A 71 -15.06 2.68 -16.50
CA ALA A 71 -13.90 2.77 -15.62
C ALA A 71 -14.22 2.50 -14.15
N ARG A 72 -15.50 2.39 -13.75
CA ARG A 72 -15.90 2.18 -12.35
C ARG A 72 -15.47 0.80 -11.86
N VAL A 73 -14.90 0.77 -10.67
CA VAL A 73 -14.40 -0.45 -10.03
C VAL A 73 -14.71 -0.51 -8.54
N SER A 74 -14.61 -1.72 -8.01
CA SER A 74 -14.39 -1.95 -6.58
C SER A 74 -13.19 -2.88 -6.41
N LEU A 75 -12.25 -2.52 -5.56
CA LEU A 75 -11.09 -3.34 -5.19
C LEU A 75 -11.23 -3.81 -3.75
N LEU A 76 -11.35 -5.12 -3.53
CA LEU A 76 -11.31 -5.72 -2.21
C LEU A 76 -9.86 -6.08 -1.86
N VAL A 77 -9.39 -5.58 -0.72
CA VAL A 77 -8.13 -5.96 -0.07
C VAL A 77 -8.40 -6.38 1.38
N ASP A 78 -7.53 -7.22 1.93
CA ASP A 78 -7.61 -7.69 3.31
C ASP A 78 -6.21 -7.82 3.95
N GLU A 79 -6.19 -8.14 5.24
CA GLU A 79 -4.99 -8.32 6.06
C GLU A 79 -4.24 -9.64 5.78
N GLN A 80 -4.72 -10.49 4.87
CA GLN A 80 -4.15 -11.80 4.52
C GLN A 80 -3.82 -12.66 5.76
N ARG A 81 -4.69 -12.58 6.78
CA ARG A 81 -4.55 -13.32 8.03
C ARG A 81 -4.87 -14.80 7.82
N HIS A 82 -3.93 -15.68 8.17
CA HIS A 82 -4.13 -17.12 8.02
C HIS A 82 -5.03 -17.68 9.13
N GLY A 83 -6.05 -18.46 8.77
CA GLY A 83 -6.80 -19.34 9.68
C GLY A 83 -8.13 -18.80 10.22
N ASP A 84 -8.35 -17.48 10.22
CA ASP A 84 -9.67 -16.88 10.46
C ASP A 84 -9.79 -15.58 9.65
N GLU A 85 -9.96 -15.76 8.34
CA GLU A 85 -9.93 -14.70 7.34
C GLU A 85 -11.04 -13.65 7.61
N LEU A 86 -12.19 -14.08 8.15
CA LEU A 86 -13.33 -13.19 8.44
C LEU A 86 -13.12 -12.30 9.66
N GLN A 87 -12.16 -12.62 10.53
CA GLN A 87 -11.75 -11.73 11.63
C GLN A 87 -10.79 -10.64 11.18
N GLY A 88 -10.00 -10.91 10.13
CA GLY A 88 -9.01 -9.97 9.61
C GLY A 88 -9.67 -8.68 9.09
N ALA A 89 -8.95 -7.56 9.13
CA ALA A 89 -9.45 -6.32 8.54
C ALA A 89 -9.51 -6.41 7.01
N ARG A 90 -10.51 -5.78 6.41
CA ARG A 90 -10.78 -5.80 4.96
C ARG A 90 -11.43 -4.50 4.52
N ALA A 91 -11.06 -4.03 3.34
CA ALA A 91 -11.58 -2.80 2.77
C ALA A 91 -12.03 -3.04 1.33
N SER A 92 -13.27 -2.65 1.03
CA SER A 92 -13.75 -2.53 -0.35
C SER A 92 -13.61 -1.09 -0.82
N VAL A 93 -12.62 -0.82 -1.66
CA VAL A 93 -12.32 0.52 -2.18
C VAL A 93 -13.05 0.71 -3.51
N ARG A 94 -13.97 1.66 -3.55
CA ARG A 94 -14.73 2.02 -4.75
C ARG A 94 -14.11 3.25 -5.39
N GLY A 95 -14.17 3.31 -6.71
CA GLY A 95 -13.63 4.42 -7.47
C GLY A 95 -13.69 4.16 -8.96
N HIS A 96 -12.80 4.83 -9.69
CA HIS A 96 -12.58 4.58 -11.10
C HIS A 96 -11.09 4.35 -11.40
N ILE A 97 -10.83 3.63 -12.49
CA ILE A 97 -9.48 3.38 -12.97
C ILE A 97 -9.08 4.45 -13.98
N GLU A 98 -7.85 4.94 -13.83
CA GLU A 98 -7.19 5.79 -14.80
C GLU A 98 -5.88 5.15 -15.27
N ARG A 99 -5.57 5.29 -16.56
CA ARG A 99 -4.27 4.86 -17.09
C ARG A 99 -3.18 5.82 -16.60
N VAL A 100 -2.07 5.28 -16.11
CA VAL A 100 -0.91 6.09 -15.71
C VAL A 100 -0.18 6.55 -16.98
N ALA A 101 0.00 7.86 -17.13
CA ALA A 101 0.65 8.46 -18.31
C ALA A 101 2.18 8.35 -18.26
N ASP A 102 2.80 8.69 -17.12
CA ASP A 102 4.24 8.52 -16.88
C ASP A 102 4.49 7.25 -16.07
N ALA A 103 4.91 6.20 -16.78
CA ALA A 103 5.05 4.87 -16.21
C ALA A 103 6.34 4.68 -15.41
N GLY A 104 7.29 5.62 -15.39
CA GLY A 104 8.60 5.41 -14.75
C GLY A 104 8.47 5.02 -13.27
N THR A 105 7.86 5.91 -12.47
CA THR A 105 7.63 5.67 -11.04
C THR A 105 6.70 4.48 -10.80
N ALA A 106 5.62 4.35 -11.59
CA ALA A 106 4.69 3.24 -11.49
C ALA A 106 5.37 1.89 -11.70
N ARG A 107 6.18 1.76 -12.76
CA ARG A 107 6.93 0.55 -13.08
C ARG A 107 7.86 0.17 -11.94
N ARG A 108 8.67 1.12 -11.45
CA ARG A 108 9.60 0.85 -10.35
C ARG A 108 8.88 0.36 -9.10
N ARG A 109 7.85 1.09 -8.64
CA ARG A 109 7.11 0.73 -7.41
C ARG A 109 6.36 -0.59 -7.56
N PHE A 110 5.80 -0.86 -8.74
CA PHE A 110 5.14 -2.14 -9.00
C PHE A 110 6.13 -3.31 -8.95
N LEU A 111 7.27 -3.20 -9.64
CA LEU A 111 8.29 -4.25 -9.68
C LEU A 111 9.03 -4.42 -8.34
N ALA A 112 9.18 -3.32 -7.58
CA ALA A 112 9.68 -3.40 -6.21
C ALA A 112 8.76 -4.26 -5.33
N ARG A 113 7.46 -4.38 -5.63
CA ARG A 113 6.53 -5.28 -4.90
C ARG A 113 6.31 -6.63 -5.59
N HIS A 114 6.43 -6.68 -6.91
CA HIS A 114 6.20 -7.85 -7.75
C HIS A 114 7.36 -8.07 -8.72
N PRO A 115 8.52 -8.56 -8.25
CA PRO A 115 9.69 -8.77 -9.11
C PRO A 115 9.41 -9.71 -10.28
N ASP A 116 8.56 -10.71 -10.09
CA ASP A 116 8.17 -11.67 -11.13
C ASP A 116 7.44 -11.02 -12.32
N ALA A 117 6.93 -9.79 -12.15
CA ALA A 117 6.27 -9.04 -13.22
C ALA A 117 7.24 -8.45 -14.25
N GLU A 118 8.56 -8.44 -13.98
CA GLU A 118 9.59 -7.92 -14.91
C GLU A 118 9.46 -8.54 -16.31
N GLY A 119 9.12 -9.83 -16.36
CA GLY A 119 9.00 -10.59 -17.61
C GLY A 119 7.88 -10.13 -18.55
N PHE A 120 6.89 -9.38 -18.06
CA PHE A 120 5.76 -8.90 -18.87
C PHE A 120 5.43 -7.41 -18.70
N ALA A 121 5.97 -6.72 -17.70
CA ALA A 121 5.72 -5.30 -17.46
C ALA A 121 6.16 -4.38 -18.61
N GLY A 122 7.05 -4.85 -19.49
CA GLY A 122 7.48 -4.13 -20.70
C GLY A 122 6.71 -4.49 -21.97
N PHE A 123 5.77 -5.43 -21.92
CA PHE A 123 5.02 -5.84 -23.11
C PHE A 123 4.05 -4.74 -23.54
N SER A 124 3.88 -4.56 -24.85
CA SER A 124 3.05 -3.50 -25.42
C SER A 124 1.56 -3.66 -25.10
N ASP A 125 1.11 -4.87 -24.77
CA ASP A 125 -0.27 -5.12 -24.35
C ASP A 125 -0.48 -4.88 -22.86
N PHE A 126 0.55 -4.63 -22.05
CA PHE A 126 0.40 -4.28 -20.64
C PHE A 126 0.48 -2.78 -20.42
N ALA A 127 -0.31 -2.28 -19.46
CA ALA A 127 -0.27 -0.90 -19.04
C ALA A 127 -0.48 -0.77 -17.52
N PHE A 128 0.08 0.30 -16.95
CA PHE A 128 -0.13 0.68 -15.58
C PHE A 128 -1.41 1.50 -15.43
N TYR A 129 -2.17 1.17 -14.40
CA TYR A 129 -3.44 1.78 -14.06
C TYR A 129 -3.47 2.13 -12.58
N ARG A 130 -4.00 3.31 -12.25
CA ARG A 130 -4.27 3.70 -10.87
C ARG A 130 -5.77 3.66 -10.58
N LEU A 131 -6.15 3.22 -9.39
CA LEU A 131 -7.49 3.41 -8.86
C LEU A 131 -7.54 4.78 -8.17
N VAL A 132 -8.40 5.67 -8.66
CA VAL A 132 -8.74 6.93 -8.00
C VAL A 132 -9.92 6.67 -7.07
N PRO A 133 -9.72 6.70 -5.74
CA PRO A 133 -10.74 6.26 -4.81
C PRO A 133 -11.82 7.32 -4.62
N ASP A 134 -13.08 6.89 -4.63
CA ASP A 134 -14.24 7.68 -4.20
C ASP A 134 -14.54 7.45 -2.72
N SER A 135 -14.44 6.20 -2.26
CA SER A 135 -14.64 5.80 -0.87
C SER A 135 -14.08 4.41 -0.60
N ALA A 136 -13.96 4.05 0.68
CA ALA A 136 -13.71 2.69 1.12
C ALA A 136 -14.72 2.27 2.18
N HIS A 137 -15.24 1.06 2.05
CA HIS A 137 -16.00 0.40 3.11
C HIS A 137 -15.06 -0.48 3.92
N LEU A 138 -14.66 -0.02 5.11
CA LEU A 138 -13.85 -0.77 6.05
C LEU A 138 -14.75 -1.64 6.89
N VAL A 139 -14.31 -2.88 7.05
CA VAL A 139 -14.89 -3.83 7.94
C VAL A 139 -13.63 -4.33 8.71
N ALA A 140 -13.56 -4.19 10.03
CA ALA A 140 -12.40 -4.58 10.87
C ALA A 140 -12.82 -5.37 12.13
N GLY A 141 -12.52 -6.68 12.19
CA GLY A 141 -13.08 -7.58 13.21
C GLY A 141 -14.61 -7.56 13.30
N PHE A 142 -15.15 -7.96 14.47
CA PHE A 142 -16.58 -7.87 14.80
C PHE A 142 -16.97 -6.43 15.16
N GLY A 143 -17.93 -5.86 14.44
CA GLY A 143 -18.63 -4.63 14.82
C GLY A 143 -17.98 -3.30 14.44
N ARG A 144 -16.75 -3.29 13.89
CA ARG A 144 -16.15 -2.04 13.36
C ARG A 144 -16.34 -1.98 11.85
N ILE A 145 -17.44 -1.37 11.45
CA ILE A 145 -17.85 -1.22 10.05
C ILE A 145 -18.06 0.26 9.79
N THR A 146 -17.28 0.83 8.88
CA THR A 146 -17.37 2.27 8.59
C THR A 146 -16.92 2.57 7.19
N ASP A 147 -17.52 3.61 6.61
CA ASP A 147 -17.04 4.18 5.35
C ASP A 147 -15.96 5.24 5.63
N VAL A 148 -15.02 5.35 4.69
CA VAL A 148 -13.95 6.35 4.67
C VAL A 148 -13.99 7.05 3.31
N GLU A 149 -13.90 8.38 3.29
CA GLU A 149 -13.94 9.13 2.03
C GLU A 149 -12.65 8.98 1.22
N GLY A 150 -12.78 8.98 -0.11
CA GLY A 150 -11.70 8.76 -1.06
C GLY A 150 -10.45 9.63 -0.85
N PRO A 151 -10.58 10.98 -0.74
CA PRO A 151 -9.44 11.85 -0.49
C PRO A 151 -8.68 11.51 0.81
N ALA A 152 -9.39 11.02 1.83
CA ALA A 152 -8.78 10.60 3.09
C ALA A 152 -7.97 9.30 2.93
N LEU A 153 -8.10 8.55 1.83
CA LEU A 153 -7.29 7.36 1.58
C LEU A 153 -5.91 7.68 0.98
N LEU A 154 -5.68 8.92 0.54
CA LEU A 154 -4.45 9.32 -0.14
C LEU A 154 -3.52 10.11 0.79
N THR A 155 -2.24 9.81 0.73
CA THR A 155 -1.17 10.59 1.35
C THR A 155 -1.05 11.94 0.64
N ASP A 156 -1.07 13.03 1.40
CA ASP A 156 -0.86 14.37 0.86
C ASP A 156 0.59 14.52 0.38
N LEU A 157 0.75 14.80 -0.91
CA LEU A 157 2.04 15.01 -1.58
C LEU A 157 2.36 16.48 -1.85
N THR A 158 1.48 17.41 -1.45
CA THR A 158 1.75 18.86 -1.52
C THR A 158 3.13 19.14 -0.94
N ASP A 159 3.95 20.00 -1.54
CA ASP A 159 5.31 20.36 -1.07
C ASP A 159 6.38 19.23 -0.95
N ALA A 160 6.03 17.96 -1.18
CA ALA A 160 6.95 16.82 -1.02
C ALA A 160 7.87 16.56 -2.22
N GLY A 161 8.01 17.51 -3.16
CA GLY A 161 8.74 17.31 -4.42
C GLY A 161 10.20 16.89 -4.23
N GLU A 162 10.87 17.43 -3.20
CA GLU A 162 12.26 17.07 -2.88
C GLU A 162 12.36 15.63 -2.35
N LEU A 163 11.45 15.22 -1.46
CA LEU A 163 11.38 13.84 -1.00
C LEU A 163 11.11 12.88 -2.16
N LEU A 164 10.12 13.17 -3.00
CA LEU A 164 9.76 12.30 -4.13
C LEU A 164 10.90 12.16 -5.14
N ALA A 165 11.65 13.24 -5.41
CA ALA A 165 12.81 13.21 -6.30
C ALA A 165 13.99 12.39 -5.72
N SER A 166 14.07 12.24 -4.40
CA SER A 166 15.14 11.48 -3.72
C SER A 166 14.74 10.06 -3.33
N GLU A 167 13.47 9.69 -3.53
CA GLU A 167 12.87 8.42 -3.09
C GLU A 167 13.65 7.20 -3.60
N GLU A 168 13.88 7.10 -4.91
CA GLU A 168 14.56 5.96 -5.54
C GLU A 168 15.96 5.76 -4.98
N GLY A 169 16.79 6.81 -4.98
CA GLY A 169 18.15 6.72 -4.48
C GLY A 169 18.21 6.41 -2.98
N ALA A 170 17.22 6.86 -2.20
CA ALA A 170 17.12 6.52 -0.78
C ALA A 170 16.75 5.04 -0.57
N VAL A 171 15.80 4.50 -1.34
CA VAL A 171 15.45 3.07 -1.31
C VAL A 171 16.65 2.21 -1.69
N GLU A 172 17.36 2.56 -2.75
CA GLU A 172 18.57 1.85 -3.19
C GLU A 172 19.65 1.87 -2.13
N HIS A 173 19.97 3.05 -1.58
CA HIS A 173 20.99 3.21 -0.54
C HIS A 173 20.63 2.43 0.74
N MET A 174 19.36 2.49 1.19
CA MET A 174 18.91 1.75 2.37
C MET A 174 19.07 0.24 2.17
N ASN A 175 18.73 -0.27 0.98
CA ASN A 175 18.85 -1.69 0.68
C ASN A 175 20.30 -2.16 0.49
N ALA A 176 21.18 -1.29 -0.03
CA ALA A 176 22.60 -1.62 -0.24
C ALA A 176 23.41 -1.58 1.06
N ASP A 177 23.21 -0.54 1.86
CA ASP A 177 24.12 -0.19 2.95
C ASP A 177 23.53 -0.37 4.36
N HIS A 178 22.20 -0.50 4.48
CA HIS A 178 21.48 -0.48 5.78
C HIS A 178 20.47 -1.62 5.94
N ALA A 179 20.76 -2.80 5.39
CA ALA A 179 19.91 -3.98 5.53
C ALA A 179 19.69 -4.39 7.00
N ASP A 180 20.66 -4.15 7.88
CA ASP A 180 20.55 -4.36 9.32
C ASP A 180 19.52 -3.43 9.97
N ALA A 181 19.49 -2.15 9.58
CA ALA A 181 18.50 -1.19 10.05
C ALA A 181 17.08 -1.55 9.57
N ILE A 182 16.95 -1.97 8.30
CA ILE A 182 15.67 -2.44 7.74
C ILE A 182 15.15 -3.67 8.53
N GLN A 183 16.04 -4.61 8.84
CA GLN A 183 15.70 -5.76 9.67
C GLN A 183 15.19 -5.35 11.05
N LEU A 184 15.87 -4.40 11.69
CA LEU A 184 15.47 -3.86 12.99
C LEU A 184 14.12 -3.14 12.92
N TYR A 185 13.83 -2.39 11.86
CA TYR A 185 12.51 -1.78 11.67
C TYR A 185 11.40 -2.83 11.64
N ALA A 186 11.57 -3.86 10.82
CA ALA A 186 10.57 -4.92 10.68
C ALA A 186 10.34 -5.66 11.99
N MET A 187 11.40 -6.04 12.70
CA MET A 187 11.27 -6.84 13.92
C MET A 187 10.84 -6.01 15.13
N GLN A 188 11.49 -4.87 15.37
CA GLN A 188 11.34 -4.14 16.63
C GLN A 188 10.22 -3.11 16.59
N LEU A 189 9.94 -2.53 15.42
CA LEU A 189 8.91 -1.48 15.29
C LEU A 189 7.59 -2.02 14.71
N LEU A 190 7.64 -3.10 13.94
CA LEU A 190 6.47 -3.68 13.28
C LEU A 190 6.06 -5.05 13.83
N GLY A 191 6.85 -5.63 14.74
CA GLY A 191 6.58 -6.94 15.33
C GLY A 191 6.61 -8.09 14.32
N ALA A 192 7.27 -7.90 13.18
CA ALA A 192 7.39 -8.91 12.15
C ALA A 192 8.49 -9.95 12.49
N GLY A 193 8.40 -11.13 11.88
CA GLY A 193 9.41 -12.18 12.04
C GLY A 193 10.73 -11.85 11.32
N PRO A 194 11.80 -12.62 11.60
CA PRO A 194 13.03 -12.53 10.82
C PRO A 194 12.76 -12.85 9.34
N GLY A 195 13.50 -12.20 8.43
CA GLY A 195 13.30 -12.37 6.99
C GLY A 195 14.32 -11.58 6.18
N ALA A 196 14.37 -11.77 4.87
CA ALA A 196 15.17 -10.94 3.96
C ALA A 196 14.42 -9.62 3.67
N TRP A 197 14.28 -8.78 4.71
CA TRP A 197 13.53 -7.53 4.60
C TRP A 197 14.27 -6.51 3.75
N ARG A 198 13.54 -5.88 2.83
CA ARG A 198 14.01 -4.75 2.00
C ARG A 198 12.98 -3.64 2.00
N MET A 199 13.44 -2.41 1.83
CA MET A 199 12.58 -1.26 1.59
C MET A 199 12.11 -1.29 0.12
N ILE A 200 10.82 -1.11 -0.13
CA ILE A 200 10.23 -1.17 -1.48
C ILE A 200 9.63 0.16 -1.95
N GLY A 201 9.63 1.17 -1.08
CA GLY A 201 9.18 2.50 -1.40
C GLY A 201 9.06 3.35 -0.15
N LEU A 202 9.02 4.66 -0.35
CA LEU A 202 8.72 5.62 0.72
C LEU A 202 7.83 6.76 0.20
N ASP A 203 7.24 7.49 1.12
CA ASP A 203 6.42 8.67 0.88
C ASP A 203 6.42 9.56 2.15
N PRO A 204 5.72 10.70 2.16
CA PRO A 204 5.74 11.61 3.30
C PRO A 204 5.34 11.01 4.66
N GLU A 205 4.56 9.94 4.68
CA GLU A 205 4.00 9.37 5.91
C GLU A 205 4.71 8.09 6.36
N GLY A 206 5.71 7.59 5.61
CA GLY A 206 6.35 6.33 5.98
C GLY A 206 7.12 5.63 4.85
N CYS A 207 7.54 4.40 5.16
CA CYS A 207 8.14 3.50 4.19
C CYS A 207 7.49 2.11 4.23
N ASP A 208 7.53 1.42 3.08
CA ASP A 208 7.02 0.07 2.93
C ASP A 208 8.20 -0.91 2.94
N LEU A 209 8.11 -1.95 3.76
CA LEU A 209 9.12 -3.02 3.88
C LEU A 209 8.53 -4.33 3.37
N MET A 210 9.36 -5.19 2.79
CA MET A 210 8.91 -6.49 2.27
C MET A 210 9.93 -7.60 2.52
N ALA A 211 9.44 -8.77 2.92
CA ALA A 211 10.19 -10.03 2.96
C ALA A 211 9.34 -11.17 2.42
N GLY A 212 9.75 -11.78 1.30
CA GLY A 212 8.95 -12.83 0.65
C GLY A 212 7.58 -12.31 0.19
N LEU A 213 6.50 -12.79 0.79
CA LEU A 213 5.14 -12.29 0.52
C LEU A 213 4.63 -11.29 1.57
N ASP A 214 5.35 -11.12 2.69
CA ASP A 214 4.97 -10.22 3.78
C ASP A 214 5.39 -8.78 3.43
N VAL A 215 4.43 -7.86 3.46
CA VAL A 215 4.63 -6.42 3.24
C VAL A 215 4.11 -5.70 4.46
N ARG A 216 4.91 -4.78 5.00
CA ARG A 216 4.58 -4.00 6.20
C ARG A 216 4.77 -2.53 5.95
N ARG A 217 3.83 -1.72 6.43
CA ARG A 217 3.92 -0.27 6.44
C ARG A 217 4.54 0.22 7.75
N LEU A 218 5.70 0.88 7.67
CA LEU A 218 6.29 1.61 8.79
C LEU A 218 5.88 3.09 8.74
N PRO A 219 5.00 3.57 9.63
CA PRO A 219 4.64 4.97 9.67
C PRO A 219 5.81 5.83 10.21
N PHE A 220 6.01 6.99 9.61
CA PHE A 220 6.85 8.03 10.20
C PHE A 220 6.13 8.71 11.37
N PRO A 221 6.87 9.21 12.38
CA PRO A 221 6.26 9.91 13.52
C PRO A 221 5.56 11.21 13.11
N GLN A 222 6.00 11.80 12.00
CA GLN A 222 5.48 13.04 11.44
C GLN A 222 5.65 13.02 9.91
N ARG A 223 4.85 13.85 9.22
CA ARG A 223 4.94 14.03 7.77
C ARG A 223 6.30 14.62 7.39
N VAL A 224 6.96 14.03 6.40
CA VAL A 224 8.28 14.42 5.90
C VAL A 224 8.19 14.82 4.43
N THR A 225 8.85 15.89 4.03
CA THR A 225 8.68 16.48 2.67
C THR A 225 9.99 16.79 1.97
N THR A 226 11.11 16.74 2.72
CA THR A 226 12.47 17.04 2.23
C THR A 226 13.36 15.81 2.33
N ALA A 227 14.43 15.78 1.52
CA ALA A 227 15.40 14.67 1.54
C ALA A 227 16.17 14.64 2.87
N ARG A 228 16.46 15.81 3.45
CA ARG A 228 17.09 15.92 4.75
C ARG A 228 16.20 15.35 5.86
N GLY A 229 14.93 15.78 5.91
CA GLY A 229 13.98 15.29 6.91
C GLY A 229 13.82 13.77 6.84
N MET A 230 13.78 13.21 5.62
CA MET A 230 13.72 11.76 5.40
C MET A 230 14.89 11.03 6.05
N ARG A 231 16.12 11.51 5.82
CA ARG A 231 17.32 10.89 6.43
C ARG A 231 17.29 10.99 7.94
N GLU A 232 16.94 12.16 8.48
CA GLU A 232 16.84 12.38 9.93
C GLU A 232 15.81 11.42 10.56
N THR A 233 14.64 11.26 9.93
CA THR A 233 13.60 10.33 10.38
C THR A 233 14.03 8.86 10.30
N LEU A 234 14.70 8.42 9.23
CA LEU A 234 15.19 7.05 9.13
C LEU A 234 16.26 6.75 10.21
N VAL A 235 17.14 7.71 10.51
CA VAL A 235 18.11 7.59 11.60
C VAL A 235 17.42 7.53 12.97
N GLU A 236 16.42 8.37 13.20
CA GLU A 236 15.61 8.34 14.44
C GLU A 236 14.94 6.97 14.63
N LEU A 237 14.30 6.43 13.59
CA LEU A 237 13.70 5.10 13.61
C LEU A 237 14.73 4.01 13.90
N ALA A 238 15.95 4.13 13.37
CA ALA A 238 17.01 3.15 13.61
C ALA A 238 17.45 3.17 15.07
N ASN A 239 17.59 4.36 15.65
CA ASN A 239 17.92 4.51 17.06
C ASN A 239 16.81 3.98 17.97
N ARG A 240 15.54 4.23 17.62
CA ARG A 240 14.39 3.67 18.34
C ARG A 240 14.35 2.14 18.27
N ALA A 241 14.57 1.57 17.10
CA ALA A 241 14.58 0.12 16.92
C ALA A 241 15.73 -0.55 17.70
N ARG A 242 16.91 0.08 17.73
CA ARG A 242 18.02 -0.38 18.60
C ARG A 242 17.67 -0.25 20.08
N GLY A 243 17.09 0.87 20.50
CA GLY A 243 16.68 1.10 21.90
C GLY A 243 15.64 0.10 22.41
N ALA A 244 14.73 -0.36 21.54
CA ALA A 244 13.72 -1.36 21.90
C ALA A 244 14.30 -2.73 22.27
N THR A 245 15.54 -3.03 21.84
CA THR A 245 16.21 -4.31 22.17
C THR A 245 16.63 -4.44 23.64
N VAL A 246 16.54 -3.37 24.45
CA VAL A 246 17.04 -3.36 25.84
C VAL A 246 16.04 -3.90 26.87
N ASP A 247 14.75 -4.04 26.54
CA ASP A 247 13.74 -4.64 27.42
C ASP A 247 13.35 -6.05 26.93
N SER A 248 14.19 -7.04 27.22
CA SER A 248 13.73 -8.43 27.35
C SER A 248 13.57 -8.74 28.84
N PRO A 249 12.34 -8.88 29.37
CA PRO A 249 12.12 -9.42 30.70
C PRO A 249 12.58 -10.88 30.74
N GLN A 250 13.29 -11.25 31.80
CA GLN A 250 13.58 -12.63 32.18
C GLN A 250 12.29 -13.43 32.46
#